data_AF-A0AAU8BPR8-F1
#
_entry.id   AF-A0AAU8BPR8-F1
#
_cell.length_a   1.000
_cell.length_b   1.000
_cell.length_c   1.000
_cell.angle_alpha   90.00
_cell.angle_beta   90.00
_cell.angle_gamma   90.00
#
_symmetry.space_group_name_H-M   'P 1'
#
loop_
_entity.id
_entity.type
_entity.pdbx_description
1 polymer ?
#
loop_
_entity_poly.entity_id
_entity_poly.type
_entity_poly.pdbx_seq_one_letter_code
_entity_poly.pdbx_strand_id
1 'polypeptide(L)'
;MITVDKQDAITLKIAHVMANTKKLDLDVFLFIPNELGMKSHLISESDFYHESISQKRAYYSNETLLPLVHSRLAKRGRLSNTQYRVSLSLFAYQYVIALDKAVATLKETAQDEVTADEVDEVIELVLDILKKMRRSVPYEEHLKRHYANIDNYLSWYTGQKLLELVVYIPNSKSYTPLKDRLITIVEKEQAHRNLNNYNSDKVKNDPTRLANKMRLLRRLIEHPIVLQSKSTSMGNNTKRIIKGSATGLVMLFVTSAVILARDYLGEITASFILVLSVIYALREVFKDDLRDIMWRWIQRGKPKWRRRFIDATTKKEVGKKIEWLDYSTFEQLPDRIKSIRKKRSVQREEEVLHYRSHTEMATSRFTSGYEQTREILNINVRALTRLMDKSNNRIYKLQEGQVVKESLEKRHLLNLIVRESNQGEEAVYYRWKIVLNRSKIVDIEQIPV
;
A
#
# COMPACT_ATOMS: atom_id res chain seq x y z
N MET A 1 -6.96 -13.45 -4.74
CA MET A 1 -5.54 -13.85 -4.59
C MET A 1 -4.74 -12.64 -4.12
N ILE A 2 -4.16 -12.75 -2.93
CA ILE A 2 -3.41 -11.68 -2.27
C ILE A 2 -1.92 -11.94 -2.45
N THR A 3 -1.16 -10.91 -2.82
CA THR A 3 0.30 -10.97 -2.92
C THR A 3 0.92 -9.97 -1.96
N VAL A 4 1.96 -10.38 -1.24
CA VAL A 4 2.71 -9.51 -0.33
C VAL A 4 4.14 -9.42 -0.83
N ASP A 5 4.60 -8.19 -1.03
CA ASP A 5 5.91 -7.88 -1.58
C ASP A 5 6.47 -6.62 -0.92
N LYS A 6 7.72 -6.29 -1.22
CA LYS A 6 8.43 -5.12 -0.74
C LYS A 6 8.37 -4.00 -1.78
N GLN A 7 7.75 -2.88 -1.45
CA GLN A 7 7.73 -1.72 -2.38
C GLN A 7 9.02 -0.91 -2.34
N ASP A 8 9.58 -0.70 -1.15
CA ASP A 8 10.84 -0.02 -0.94
C ASP A 8 11.56 -0.66 0.26
N ALA A 9 12.66 -0.07 0.75
CA ALA A 9 13.41 -0.65 1.86
C ALA A 9 12.53 -0.97 3.08
N ILE A 10 11.50 -0.19 3.39
CA ILE A 10 10.77 -0.23 4.68
C ILE A 10 9.24 -0.30 4.51
N THR A 11 8.74 -0.45 3.30
CA THR A 11 7.30 -0.47 3.01
C THR A 11 6.89 -1.83 2.48
N LEU A 12 6.04 -2.49 3.26
CA LEU A 12 5.36 -3.72 2.88
C LEU A 12 4.18 -3.37 1.98
N LYS A 13 4.07 -4.07 0.85
CA LYS A 13 3.03 -3.88 -0.16
C LYS A 13 2.14 -5.11 -0.20
N ILE A 14 0.91 -4.97 0.26
CA ILE A 14 -0.14 -5.99 0.19
C ILE A 14 -1.04 -5.62 -0.99
N ALA A 15 -1.00 -6.41 -2.06
CA ALA A 15 -1.84 -6.20 -3.23
C ALA A 15 -2.92 -7.28 -3.31
N HIS A 16 -4.16 -6.87 -3.52
CA HIS A 16 -5.28 -7.79 -3.74
C HIS A 16 -6.18 -7.27 -4.85
N VAL A 17 -6.87 -8.20 -5.50
CA VAL A 17 -7.78 -7.92 -6.60
C VAL A 17 -9.18 -8.31 -6.15
N MET A 18 -10.09 -7.33 -6.19
CA MET A 18 -11.50 -7.56 -5.97
C MET A 18 -12.15 -8.00 -7.29
N ALA A 19 -12.35 -9.30 -7.44
CA ALA A 19 -12.90 -9.92 -8.64
C ALA A 19 -14.43 -10.04 -8.52
N ASN A 20 -15.17 -9.35 -9.40
CA ASN A 20 -16.62 -9.48 -9.68
C ASN A 20 -17.61 -9.29 -8.51
N THR A 21 -17.15 -9.28 -7.26
CA THR A 21 -17.97 -9.09 -6.07
C THR A 21 -18.15 -7.60 -5.79
N LYS A 22 -19.36 -7.20 -5.40
CA LYS A 22 -19.63 -5.80 -5.02
C LYS A 22 -19.08 -5.46 -3.65
N LYS A 23 -18.81 -6.46 -2.82
CA LYS A 23 -18.41 -6.31 -1.42
C LYS A 23 -17.27 -7.26 -1.07
N LEU A 24 -16.28 -6.74 -0.36
CA LEU A 24 -15.11 -7.47 0.10
C LEU A 24 -14.79 -7.08 1.54
N ASP A 25 -14.65 -8.08 2.39
CA ASP A 25 -14.10 -7.97 3.74
C ASP A 25 -12.65 -8.44 3.75
N LEU A 26 -11.75 -7.59 4.26
CA LEU A 26 -10.33 -7.85 4.38
C LEU A 26 -9.90 -7.61 5.83
N ASP A 27 -9.42 -8.66 6.49
CA ASP A 27 -8.79 -8.57 7.81
C ASP A 27 -7.28 -8.84 7.68
N VAL A 28 -6.46 -7.95 8.23
CA VAL A 28 -4.99 -8.02 8.23
C VAL A 28 -4.51 -8.00 9.67
N PHE A 29 -3.90 -9.10 10.11
CA PHE A 29 -3.32 -9.28 11.43
C PHE A 29 -1.80 -9.23 11.33
N LEU A 30 -1.20 -8.18 11.87
CA LEU A 30 0.26 -8.05 11.97
C LEU A 30 0.70 -8.37 13.41
N PHE A 31 1.39 -9.49 13.56
CA PHE A 31 1.94 -9.97 14.83
C PHE A 31 3.33 -9.39 15.03
N ILE A 32 3.47 -8.60 16.08
CA ILE A 32 4.69 -7.87 16.43
C ILE A 32 5.25 -8.47 17.73
N PRO A 33 6.52 -8.90 17.77
CA PRO A 33 7.14 -9.37 19.00
C PRO A 33 7.16 -8.29 20.09
N ASN A 34 6.79 -8.65 21.34
CA ASN A 34 6.82 -7.73 22.47
C ASN A 34 8.22 -7.16 22.77
N GLU A 35 9.29 -7.81 22.30
CA GLU A 35 10.67 -7.30 22.37
C GLU A 35 10.85 -5.93 21.69
N LEU A 36 10.00 -5.59 20.73
CA LEU A 36 10.01 -4.26 20.08
C LEU A 36 9.31 -3.19 20.93
N GLY A 37 8.65 -3.57 22.01
CA GLY A 37 7.98 -2.65 22.91
C GLY A 37 6.83 -1.86 22.26
N MET A 38 6.33 -2.27 21.09
CA MET A 38 5.21 -1.62 20.44
C MET A 38 3.98 -1.83 21.31
N LYS A 39 3.49 -0.76 21.93
CA LYS A 39 2.27 -0.78 22.74
C LYS A 39 1.37 0.37 22.30
N SER A 40 0.05 0.20 22.45
CA SER A 40 -0.96 1.23 22.15
C SER A 40 -0.71 2.61 22.79
N HIS A 41 0.07 2.68 23.88
CA HIS A 41 0.42 3.94 24.56
C HIS A 41 1.60 4.69 23.91
N LEU A 42 2.47 4.00 23.14
CA LEU A 42 3.61 4.61 22.46
C LEU A 42 3.25 5.16 21.09
N ILE A 43 2.39 4.44 20.36
CA ILE A 43 1.90 4.85 19.04
C ILE A 43 0.39 4.64 19.02
N SER A 44 -0.35 5.73 18.93
CA SER A 44 -1.81 5.64 18.83
C SER A 44 -2.22 4.99 17.51
N GLU A 45 -3.40 4.37 17.49
CA GLU A 45 -3.94 3.72 16.29
C GLU A 45 -4.12 4.75 15.16
N SER A 46 -4.53 5.98 15.49
CA SER A 46 -4.67 7.05 14.50
C SER A 46 -3.33 7.48 13.91
N ASP A 47 -2.29 7.61 14.73
CA ASP A 47 -0.97 8.02 14.25
C ASP A 47 -0.36 6.93 13.39
N PHE A 48 -0.48 5.66 13.82
CA PHE A 48 -0.06 4.53 12.99
C PHE A 48 -0.80 4.51 11.65
N TYR A 49 -2.13 4.68 11.65
CA TYR A 49 -2.93 4.68 10.43
C TYR A 49 -2.50 5.80 9.46
N HIS A 50 -2.30 7.02 9.94
CA HIS A 50 -1.98 8.16 9.07
C HIS A 50 -0.51 8.20 8.62
N GLU A 51 0.43 7.77 9.46
CA GLU A 51 1.86 7.77 9.13
C GLU A 51 2.31 6.50 8.39
N SER A 52 1.75 5.35 8.78
CA SER A 52 2.25 4.05 8.33
C SER A 52 1.39 3.40 7.26
N ILE A 53 0.10 3.73 7.15
CA ILE A 53 -0.79 3.08 6.18
C ILE A 53 -1.10 4.02 5.02
N SER A 54 -0.72 3.61 3.80
CA SER A 54 -1.14 4.28 2.57
C SER A 54 -1.80 3.29 1.61
N GLN A 55 -2.79 3.74 0.85
CA GLN A 55 -3.59 2.87 0.01
C GLN A 55 -3.83 3.51 -1.34
N LYS A 56 -3.79 2.68 -2.38
CA LYS A 56 -4.15 3.07 -3.74
C LYS A 56 -5.08 2.01 -4.32
N ARG A 57 -6.18 2.44 -4.94
CA ARG A 57 -7.09 1.56 -5.66
C ARG A 57 -7.18 2.00 -7.11
N ALA A 58 -7.05 1.05 -8.02
CA ALA A 58 -7.07 1.29 -9.45
C ALA A 58 -8.03 0.33 -10.15
N TYR A 59 -8.58 0.74 -11.27
CA TYR A 59 -9.27 -0.18 -12.17
C TYR A 59 -8.32 -1.29 -12.62
N TYR A 60 -8.85 -2.51 -12.71
CA TYR A 60 -8.08 -3.70 -13.02
C TYR A 60 -8.86 -4.63 -13.93
N SER A 61 -8.15 -5.37 -14.77
CA SER A 61 -8.71 -6.44 -15.60
C SER A 61 -7.68 -7.56 -15.70
N ASN A 62 -8.14 -8.80 -15.50
CA ASN A 62 -7.34 -10.02 -15.67
C ASN A 62 -7.10 -10.35 -17.14
N GLU A 63 -8.04 -9.98 -18.01
CA GLU A 63 -7.87 -10.18 -19.44
C GLU A 63 -6.84 -9.17 -19.94
N THR A 64 -5.87 -9.65 -20.71
CA THR A 64 -5.08 -8.80 -21.60
C THR A 64 -6.06 -8.23 -22.63
N LEU A 65 -6.75 -7.16 -22.24
CA LEU A 65 -7.68 -6.42 -23.09
C LEU A 65 -6.94 -5.68 -24.21
N LEU A 66 -5.65 -5.96 -24.47
CA LEU A 66 -4.90 -5.46 -25.61
C LEU A 66 -5.75 -5.55 -26.89
N PRO A 67 -6.42 -6.67 -27.24
CA PRO A 67 -7.25 -6.74 -28.45
C PRO A 67 -8.54 -5.89 -28.40
N LEU A 68 -9.17 -5.75 -27.22
CA LEU A 68 -10.43 -5.02 -27.04
C LEU A 68 -10.24 -3.50 -26.88
N VAL A 69 -9.14 -3.10 -26.22
CA VAL A 69 -8.68 -1.71 -26.18
C VAL A 69 -8.18 -1.31 -27.57
N HIS A 70 -7.48 -2.19 -28.28
CA HIS A 70 -7.16 -2.00 -29.70
C HIS A 70 -8.40 -1.94 -30.59
N SER A 71 -9.43 -2.78 -30.41
CA SER A 71 -10.63 -2.72 -31.26
C SER A 71 -11.45 -1.45 -31.00
N ARG A 72 -11.40 -0.89 -29.78
CA ARG A 72 -11.97 0.43 -29.45
C ARG A 72 -11.13 1.58 -30.01
N LEU A 73 -9.80 1.56 -29.84
CA LEU A 73 -8.89 2.54 -30.44
C LEU A 73 -8.91 2.48 -31.98
N ALA A 74 -9.13 1.31 -32.56
CA ALA A 74 -9.24 1.08 -34.00
C ALA A 74 -10.59 1.50 -34.60
N LYS A 75 -11.64 1.69 -33.78
CA LYS A 75 -12.88 2.35 -34.19
C LYS A 75 -12.63 3.86 -34.33
N ARG A 76 -11.93 4.23 -35.40
CA ARG A 76 -11.64 5.60 -35.82
C ARG A 76 -12.92 6.46 -35.73
N GLY A 77 -12.84 7.59 -35.03
CA GLY A 77 -13.89 8.62 -35.00
C GLY A 77 -15.14 8.34 -34.16
N ARG A 78 -15.21 7.25 -33.38
CA ARG A 78 -16.41 6.90 -32.58
C ARG A 78 -16.25 7.01 -31.06
N LEU A 79 -15.05 7.26 -30.55
CA LEU A 79 -14.80 7.41 -29.11
C LEU A 79 -14.83 8.89 -28.72
N SER A 80 -15.39 9.20 -27.55
CA SER A 80 -15.17 10.52 -26.97
C SER A 80 -13.69 10.72 -26.62
N ASN A 81 -13.22 11.96 -26.60
CA ASN A 81 -11.85 12.31 -26.18
C ASN A 81 -11.50 11.70 -24.80
N THR A 82 -12.45 11.74 -23.85
CA THR A 82 -12.27 11.14 -22.51
C THR A 82 -12.09 9.63 -22.58
N GLN A 83 -12.92 8.92 -23.36
CA GLN A 83 -12.81 7.47 -23.55
C GLN A 83 -11.50 7.08 -24.21
N TYR A 84 -11.06 7.83 -25.23
CA TYR A 84 -9.77 7.59 -25.89
C TYR A 84 -8.61 7.70 -24.89
N ARG A 85 -8.53 8.81 -24.14
CA ARG A 85 -7.45 9.04 -23.17
C ARG A 85 -7.39 7.97 -22.10
N VAL A 86 -8.55 7.58 -21.57
CA VAL A 86 -8.65 6.49 -20.59
C VAL A 86 -8.13 5.20 -21.21
N SER A 87 -8.63 4.82 -22.39
CA SER A 87 -8.25 3.56 -23.07
C SER A 87 -6.74 3.47 -23.38
N LEU A 88 -6.13 4.56 -23.86
CA LEU A 88 -4.70 4.59 -24.18
C LEU A 88 -3.83 4.54 -22.92
N SER A 89 -4.24 5.26 -21.86
CA SER A 89 -3.57 5.17 -20.56
C SER A 89 -3.66 3.75 -19.99
N LEU A 90 -4.80 3.09 -20.12
CA LEU A 90 -4.97 1.71 -19.65
C LEU A 90 -4.09 0.72 -20.41
N PHE A 91 -4.04 0.84 -21.73
CA PHE A 91 -3.12 0.08 -22.57
C PHE A 91 -1.68 0.25 -22.08
N ALA A 92 -1.23 1.49 -21.89
CA ALA A 92 0.12 1.79 -21.44
C ALA A 92 0.41 1.23 -20.05
N TYR A 93 -0.55 1.32 -19.13
CA TYR A 93 -0.42 0.78 -17.78
C TYR A 93 -0.33 -0.74 -17.75
N GLN A 94 -1.16 -1.44 -18.53
CA GLN A 94 -1.11 -2.89 -18.66
C GLN A 94 0.22 -3.36 -19.26
N TYR A 95 0.68 -2.69 -20.32
CA TYR A 95 1.98 -2.96 -20.92
C TYR A 95 3.13 -2.82 -19.91
N VAL A 96 3.15 -1.73 -19.15
CA VAL A 96 4.17 -1.49 -18.11
C VAL A 96 4.20 -2.62 -17.08
N ILE A 97 3.02 -3.02 -16.58
CA ILE A 97 2.92 -4.13 -15.62
C ILE A 97 3.38 -5.46 -16.23
N ALA A 98 2.97 -5.75 -17.46
CA ALA A 98 3.33 -6.99 -18.15
C ALA A 98 4.83 -7.07 -18.37
N LEU A 99 5.45 -5.98 -18.83
CA LEU A 99 6.90 -5.90 -19.03
C LEU A 99 7.68 -6.02 -17.72
N ASP A 100 7.23 -5.34 -16.64
CA ASP A 100 7.84 -5.49 -15.31
C ASP A 100 7.81 -6.95 -14.84
N LYS A 101 6.68 -7.63 -15.03
CA LYS A 101 6.52 -9.03 -14.64
C LYS A 101 7.42 -9.95 -15.47
N ALA A 102 7.43 -9.80 -16.79
CA ALA A 102 8.26 -10.60 -17.70
C ALA A 102 9.75 -10.45 -17.36
N VAL A 103 10.23 -9.22 -17.15
CA VAL A 103 11.62 -8.96 -16.77
C VAL A 103 11.95 -9.51 -15.39
N ALA A 104 11.04 -9.41 -14.42
CA ALA A 104 11.26 -9.97 -13.08
C ALA A 104 11.40 -11.49 -13.14
N THR A 105 10.55 -12.18 -13.89
CA THR A 105 10.62 -13.64 -14.10
C THR A 105 11.94 -14.03 -14.75
N LEU A 106 12.36 -13.34 -15.82
CA LEU A 106 13.66 -13.59 -16.45
C LEU A 106 14.85 -13.40 -15.49
N LYS A 107 14.77 -12.44 -14.56
CA LYS A 107 15.82 -12.19 -13.57
C LYS A 107 15.91 -13.29 -12.52
N GLU A 108 14.78 -13.89 -12.14
CA GLU A 108 14.74 -15.04 -11.24
C GLU A 108 15.37 -16.26 -11.94
N THR A 109 14.97 -16.55 -13.18
CA THR A 109 15.54 -17.65 -13.99
C THR A 109 17.03 -17.45 -14.30
N ALA A 110 17.50 -16.20 -14.40
CA ALA A 110 18.91 -15.89 -14.71
C ALA A 110 19.94 -16.38 -13.72
N GLN A 111 19.51 -16.79 -12.52
CA GLN A 111 20.40 -17.41 -11.55
C GLN A 111 20.76 -18.86 -11.92
N ASP A 112 19.95 -19.54 -12.73
CA ASP A 112 20.05 -20.99 -13.00
C ASP A 112 20.22 -21.36 -14.50
N GLU A 113 20.54 -20.39 -15.37
CA GLU A 113 20.68 -20.42 -16.85
C GLU A 113 19.45 -19.89 -17.63
N VAL A 114 19.45 -18.60 -18.00
CA VAL A 114 18.48 -18.06 -18.97
C VAL A 114 18.76 -18.63 -20.36
N THR A 115 17.73 -19.09 -21.05
CA THR A 115 17.83 -19.48 -22.46
C THR A 115 17.63 -18.27 -23.38
N ALA A 116 18.34 -18.22 -24.51
CA ALA A 116 18.19 -17.12 -25.48
C ALA A 116 16.74 -16.99 -26.00
N ASP A 117 16.02 -18.12 -26.09
CA ASP A 117 14.66 -18.20 -26.57
C ASP A 117 13.67 -17.47 -25.66
N GLU A 118 13.78 -17.60 -24.34
CA GLU A 118 12.91 -16.91 -23.37
C GLU A 118 13.03 -15.38 -23.48
N VAL A 119 14.25 -14.88 -23.69
CA VAL A 119 14.49 -13.44 -23.87
C VAL A 119 13.96 -12.97 -25.22
N ASP A 120 14.10 -13.78 -26.26
CA ASP A 120 13.58 -13.49 -27.60
C ASP A 120 12.04 -13.44 -27.62
N GLU A 121 11.35 -14.35 -26.92
CA GLU A 121 9.89 -14.30 -26.78
C GLU A 121 9.42 -12.97 -26.15
N VAL A 122 10.10 -12.52 -25.10
CA VAL A 122 9.79 -11.23 -24.44
C VAL A 122 10.05 -10.07 -25.40
N ILE A 123 11.16 -10.10 -26.14
CA ILE A 123 11.49 -9.08 -27.15
C ILE A 123 10.41 -9.02 -28.23
N GLU A 124 10.00 -10.15 -28.79
CA GLU A 124 9.01 -10.20 -29.86
C GLU A 124 7.65 -9.68 -29.40
N LEU A 125 7.21 -10.10 -28.21
CA LEU A 125 5.97 -9.64 -27.61
C LEU A 125 5.99 -8.12 -27.38
N VAL A 126 7.09 -7.60 -26.86
CA VAL A 126 7.30 -6.15 -26.66
C VAL A 126 7.21 -5.38 -27.98
N LEU A 127 7.93 -5.84 -29.01
CA LEU A 127 7.97 -5.17 -30.30
C LEU A 127 6.62 -5.22 -31.02
N ASP A 128 5.91 -6.35 -30.96
CA ASP A 128 4.58 -6.49 -31.55
C ASP A 128 3.56 -5.57 -30.86
N ILE A 129 3.59 -5.48 -29.53
CA ILE A 129 2.68 -4.59 -28.78
C ILE A 129 2.96 -3.12 -29.11
N LEU A 130 4.23 -2.69 -29.13
CA LEU A 130 4.59 -1.32 -29.50
C LEU A 130 4.21 -1.01 -30.96
N LYS A 131 4.43 -1.94 -31.89
CA LYS A 131 4.05 -1.81 -33.30
C LYS A 131 2.54 -1.67 -33.46
N LYS A 132 1.74 -2.47 -32.74
CA LYS A 132 0.27 -2.39 -32.75
C LYS A 132 -0.23 -1.05 -32.23
N MET A 133 0.35 -0.53 -31.14
CA MET A 133 0.01 0.79 -30.62
C MET A 133 0.34 1.90 -31.61
N ARG A 134 1.53 1.86 -32.22
CA ARG A 134 2.00 2.86 -33.19
C ARG A 134 1.24 2.88 -34.51
N ARG A 135 0.47 1.85 -34.83
CA ARG A 135 -0.47 1.85 -35.97
C ARG A 135 -1.74 2.67 -35.71
N SER A 136 -2.04 2.97 -34.44
CA SER A 136 -3.31 3.60 -34.01
C SER A 136 -3.18 5.10 -33.70
N VAL A 137 -2.29 5.81 -34.40
CA VAL A 137 -2.07 7.26 -34.19
C VAL A 137 -3.36 8.05 -34.48
N PRO A 138 -3.80 8.95 -33.58
CA PRO A 138 -4.99 9.76 -33.78
C PRO A 138 -4.71 10.95 -34.72
N TYR A 139 -5.73 11.37 -35.49
CA TYR A 139 -5.65 12.54 -36.37
C TYR A 139 -5.79 13.87 -35.62
N GLU A 140 -6.59 13.90 -34.55
CA GLU A 140 -6.87 15.11 -33.79
C GLU A 140 -5.64 15.56 -32.98
N GLU A 141 -5.25 16.83 -33.12
CA GLU A 141 -4.03 17.40 -32.52
C GLU A 141 -3.98 17.24 -30.99
N HIS A 142 -5.12 17.40 -30.31
CA HIS A 142 -5.17 17.28 -28.85
C HIS A 142 -5.00 15.82 -28.37
N LEU A 143 -5.49 14.83 -29.13
CA LEU A 143 -5.27 13.41 -28.87
C LEU A 143 -3.85 12.99 -29.24
N LYS A 144 -3.29 13.58 -30.30
CA LYS A 144 -1.91 13.35 -30.75
C LYS A 144 -0.90 13.74 -29.68
N ARG A 145 -1.12 14.85 -28.96
CA ARG A 145 -0.28 15.24 -27.81
C ARG A 145 -0.33 14.21 -26.67
N HIS A 146 -1.51 13.69 -26.34
CA HIS A 146 -1.67 12.66 -25.31
C HIS A 146 -1.00 11.35 -25.73
N TYR A 147 -1.18 10.97 -27.00
CA TYR A 147 -0.52 9.82 -27.61
C TYR A 147 1.01 9.95 -27.59
N ALA A 148 1.56 11.08 -28.03
CA ALA A 148 3.01 11.31 -28.07
C ALA A 148 3.64 11.23 -26.68
N ASN A 149 2.96 11.74 -25.66
CA ASN A 149 3.37 11.62 -24.27
C ASN A 149 3.43 10.15 -23.79
N ILE A 150 2.46 9.34 -24.20
CA ILE A 150 2.42 7.92 -23.84
C ILE A 150 3.48 7.13 -24.62
N ASP A 151 3.60 7.31 -25.94
CA ASP A 151 4.63 6.62 -26.75
C ASP A 151 6.05 7.00 -26.29
N ASN A 152 6.31 8.26 -25.95
CA ASN A 152 7.59 8.68 -25.38
C ASN A 152 7.93 7.91 -24.09
N TYR A 153 6.97 7.79 -23.18
CA TYR A 153 7.18 7.06 -21.93
C TYR A 153 7.35 5.56 -22.16
N LEU A 154 6.51 4.94 -22.99
CA LEU A 154 6.59 3.51 -23.29
C LEU A 154 7.91 3.16 -23.99
N SER A 155 8.32 3.96 -24.97
CA SER A 155 9.60 3.81 -25.65
C SER A 155 10.78 3.90 -24.67
N TRP A 156 10.80 4.93 -23.82
CA TRP A 156 11.86 5.10 -22.81
C TRP A 156 11.87 3.95 -21.80
N TYR A 157 10.71 3.59 -21.26
CA TYR A 157 10.57 2.58 -20.23
C TYR A 157 10.94 1.18 -20.74
N THR A 158 10.56 0.86 -21.98
CA THR A 158 11.00 -0.36 -22.66
C THR A 158 12.52 -0.41 -22.76
N GLY A 159 13.14 0.70 -23.20
CA GLY A 159 14.60 0.79 -23.26
C GLY A 159 15.27 0.56 -21.90
N GLN A 160 14.74 1.13 -20.82
CA GLN A 160 15.28 0.92 -19.47
C GLN A 160 15.18 -0.53 -19.01
N LYS A 161 14.08 -1.22 -19.34
CA LYS A 161 13.86 -2.62 -18.97
C LYS A 161 14.77 -3.59 -19.74
N LEU A 162 14.99 -3.32 -21.03
CA LEU A 162 15.96 -4.09 -21.81
C LEU A 162 17.40 -3.84 -21.35
N LEU A 163 17.76 -2.58 -21.01
CA LEU A 163 19.06 -2.27 -20.40
C LEU A 163 19.23 -2.94 -19.04
N GLU A 164 18.16 -3.02 -18.24
CA GLU A 164 18.17 -3.78 -16.98
C GLU A 164 18.54 -5.25 -17.26
N LEU A 165 17.91 -5.91 -18.24
CA LEU A 165 18.24 -7.29 -18.63
C LEU A 165 19.71 -7.44 -19.05
N VAL A 166 20.27 -6.51 -19.85
CA VAL A 166 21.68 -6.55 -20.28
C VAL A 166 22.65 -6.60 -19.09
N VAL A 167 22.33 -5.89 -18.00
CA VAL A 167 23.13 -5.86 -16.76
C VAL A 167 23.03 -7.16 -15.98
N TYR A 168 21.85 -7.79 -15.94
CA TYR A 168 21.64 -9.03 -15.17
C TYR A 168 22.11 -10.29 -15.90
N ILE A 169 22.08 -10.31 -17.24
CA ILE A 169 22.56 -11.45 -18.02
C ILE A 169 24.08 -11.64 -17.78
N PRO A 170 24.57 -12.86 -17.51
CA PRO A 170 25.99 -13.12 -17.28
C PRO A 170 26.90 -12.65 -18.43
N ASN A 171 28.12 -12.24 -18.09
CA ASN A 171 29.15 -11.88 -19.07
C ASN A 171 29.87 -13.15 -19.57
N SER A 172 29.15 -14.01 -20.30
CA SER A 172 29.75 -15.15 -21.01
C SER A 172 29.71 -14.89 -22.52
N LYS A 173 30.65 -15.47 -23.28
CA LYS A 173 30.68 -15.35 -24.75
C LYS A 173 29.40 -15.87 -25.41
N SER A 174 28.67 -16.77 -24.75
CA SER A 174 27.41 -17.33 -25.25
C SER A 174 26.27 -16.29 -25.28
N TYR A 175 26.32 -15.28 -24.40
CA TYR A 175 25.27 -14.27 -24.27
C TYR A 175 25.57 -12.96 -25.02
N THR A 176 26.76 -12.82 -25.63
CA THR A 176 27.14 -11.62 -26.39
C THR A 176 26.14 -11.28 -27.51
N PRO A 177 25.71 -12.23 -28.37
CA PRO A 177 24.75 -11.92 -29.44
C PRO A 177 23.40 -11.42 -28.90
N LEU A 178 22.96 -11.95 -27.75
CA LEU A 178 21.72 -11.55 -27.10
C LEU A 178 21.81 -10.13 -26.55
N LYS A 179 22.93 -9.78 -25.90
CA LYS A 179 23.18 -8.42 -25.41
C LYS A 179 23.20 -7.41 -26.57
N ASP A 180 23.88 -7.74 -27.66
CA ASP A 180 23.96 -6.88 -28.84
C ASP A 180 22.58 -6.65 -29.48
N ARG A 181 21.73 -7.70 -29.54
CA ARG A 181 20.34 -7.59 -30.01
C ARG A 181 19.51 -6.66 -29.11
N LEU A 182 19.60 -6.82 -27.79
CA LEU A 182 18.93 -5.94 -26.82
C LEU A 182 19.37 -4.48 -27.00
N ILE A 183 20.67 -4.23 -27.12
CA ILE A 183 21.24 -2.89 -27.34
C ILE A 183 20.73 -2.30 -28.66
N THR A 184 20.73 -3.08 -29.75
CA THR A 184 20.20 -2.66 -31.05
C THR A 184 18.74 -2.20 -30.98
N ILE A 185 17.91 -2.89 -30.18
CA ILE A 185 16.51 -2.49 -29.97
C ILE A 185 16.43 -1.18 -29.19
N VAL A 186 17.23 -1.02 -28.15
CA VAL A 186 17.31 0.21 -27.35
C VAL A 186 17.73 1.41 -28.22
N GLU A 187 18.69 1.21 -29.12
CA GLU A 187 19.14 2.22 -30.08
C GLU A 187 18.03 2.60 -31.07
N LYS A 188 17.30 1.62 -31.62
CA LYS A 188 16.13 1.87 -32.47
C LYS A 188 15.06 2.68 -31.74
N GLU A 189 14.77 2.36 -30.48
CA GLU A 189 13.83 3.11 -29.66
C GLU A 189 14.33 4.52 -29.34
N GLN A 190 15.64 4.71 -29.13
CA GLN A 190 16.23 6.04 -28.97
C GLN A 190 16.13 6.87 -30.26
N ALA A 191 16.40 6.26 -31.42
CA ALA A 191 16.24 6.91 -32.72
C ALA A 191 14.78 7.31 -32.97
N HIS A 192 13.82 6.45 -32.63
CA HIS A 192 12.37 6.76 -32.70
C HIS A 192 12.01 7.99 -31.86
N ARG A 193 12.51 8.08 -30.61
CA ARG A 193 12.28 9.25 -29.74
C ARG A 193 12.88 10.53 -30.31
N ASN A 194 14.04 10.42 -30.95
CA ASN A 194 14.74 11.55 -31.57
C ASN A 194 13.99 12.04 -32.82
N LEU A 195 13.60 11.14 -33.72
CA LEU A 195 12.87 11.46 -34.96
C LEU A 195 11.53 12.14 -34.67
N ASN A 196 10.83 11.71 -33.62
CA ASN A 196 9.54 12.32 -33.23
C ASN A 196 9.67 13.55 -32.33
N ASN A 197 10.90 14.01 -32.04
CA ASN A 197 11.17 15.18 -31.20
C ASN A 197 10.45 15.18 -29.84
N TYR A 198 10.31 14.00 -29.21
CA TYR A 198 9.55 13.90 -27.95
C TYR A 198 10.18 14.64 -26.78
N ASN A 199 11.51 14.81 -26.79
CA ASN A 199 12.27 15.44 -25.72
C ASN A 199 13.09 16.60 -26.30
N SER A 200 13.07 17.75 -25.62
CA SER A 200 13.94 18.88 -25.95
C SER A 200 15.38 18.56 -25.57
N ASP A 201 16.35 19.25 -26.17
CA ASP A 201 17.77 18.95 -25.96
C ASP A 201 18.21 19.18 -24.50
N LYS A 202 17.59 20.16 -23.82
CA LYS A 202 17.77 20.36 -22.37
C LYS A 202 17.37 19.13 -21.54
N VAL A 203 16.37 18.37 -21.98
CA VAL A 203 15.91 17.15 -21.29
C VAL A 203 16.79 15.96 -21.68
N LYS A 204 17.28 15.90 -22.92
CA LYS A 204 18.20 14.84 -23.36
C LYS A 204 19.53 14.89 -22.61
N ASN A 205 20.05 16.09 -22.37
CA ASN A 205 21.38 16.30 -21.79
C ASN A 205 21.41 16.20 -20.25
N ASP A 206 20.25 16.29 -19.58
CA ASP A 206 20.15 16.25 -18.12
C ASP A 206 19.36 15.00 -17.67
N PRO A 207 20.05 13.97 -17.13
CA PRO A 207 19.41 12.75 -16.66
C PRO A 207 18.32 12.98 -15.61
N THR A 208 18.48 13.99 -14.75
CA THR A 208 17.53 14.31 -13.69
C THR A 208 16.24 14.89 -14.26
N ARG A 209 16.35 15.77 -15.27
CA ARG A 209 15.19 16.29 -15.99
C ARG A 209 14.46 15.21 -16.76
N LEU A 210 15.20 14.31 -17.42
CA LEU A 210 14.62 13.17 -18.13
C LEU A 210 13.83 12.30 -17.15
N ALA A 211 14.44 11.88 -16.04
CA ALA A 211 13.78 11.05 -15.02
C ALA A 211 12.52 11.72 -14.45
N ASN A 212 12.58 13.03 -14.16
CA ASN A 212 11.41 13.78 -13.68
C ASN A 212 10.29 13.87 -14.72
N LYS A 213 10.62 14.09 -15.99
CA LYS A 213 9.64 14.08 -17.09
C LYS A 213 8.99 12.71 -17.23
N MET A 214 9.77 11.63 -17.19
CA MET A 214 9.24 10.26 -17.29
C MET A 214 8.35 9.91 -16.10
N ARG A 215 8.68 10.40 -14.89
CA ARG A 215 7.81 10.28 -13.71
C ARG A 215 6.47 11.02 -13.90
N LEU A 216 6.47 12.18 -14.54
CA LEU A 216 5.24 12.91 -14.87
C LEU A 216 4.39 12.12 -15.88
N LEU A 217 5.01 11.59 -16.93
CA LEU A 217 4.32 10.81 -17.96
C LEU A 217 3.73 9.50 -17.39
N ARG A 218 4.44 8.84 -16.47
CA ARG A 218 3.88 7.72 -15.72
C ARG A 218 2.64 8.12 -14.93
N ARG A 219 2.66 9.26 -14.24
CA ARG A 219 1.47 9.77 -13.51
C ARG A 219 0.31 10.10 -14.46
N LEU A 220 0.60 10.58 -15.68
CA LEU A 220 -0.42 10.83 -16.70
C LEU A 220 -1.13 9.53 -17.12
N ILE A 221 -0.37 8.44 -17.24
CA ILE A 221 -0.88 7.09 -17.53
C ILE A 221 -1.72 6.56 -16.35
N GLU A 222 -1.26 6.76 -15.12
CA GLU A 222 -1.95 6.25 -13.92
C GLU A 222 -3.21 7.05 -13.56
N HIS A 223 -3.25 8.37 -13.80
CA HIS A 223 -4.32 9.27 -13.36
C HIS A 223 -5.75 8.82 -13.73
N PRO A 224 -6.08 8.43 -14.99
CA PRO A 224 -7.44 7.98 -15.32
C PRO A 224 -7.83 6.61 -14.73
N ILE A 225 -6.83 5.84 -14.26
CA ILE A 225 -6.99 4.45 -13.82
C ILE A 225 -7.13 4.39 -12.29
N VAL A 226 -6.40 5.25 -11.59
CA VAL A 226 -6.38 5.33 -10.14
C VAL A 226 -7.59 6.10 -9.64
N LEU A 227 -8.35 5.48 -8.74
CA LEU A 227 -9.50 6.09 -8.11
C LEU A 227 -9.04 7.17 -7.11
N GLN A 228 -9.65 8.34 -7.18
CA GLN A 228 -9.43 9.40 -6.21
C GLN A 228 -10.12 9.00 -4.90
N SER A 229 -9.36 8.94 -3.81
CA SER A 229 -9.92 8.60 -2.50
C SER A 229 -10.01 9.82 -1.59
N LYS A 230 -11.18 10.07 -1.01
CA LYS A 230 -11.35 11.06 0.07
C LYS A 230 -11.61 10.32 1.38
N SER A 231 -10.68 10.43 2.34
CA SER A 231 -10.83 9.86 3.67
C SER A 231 -11.49 10.85 4.62
N THR A 232 -12.37 10.35 5.47
CA THR A 232 -13.04 11.11 6.53
C THR A 232 -12.93 10.32 7.83
N SER A 233 -12.45 10.98 8.90
CA SER A 233 -12.45 10.38 10.24
C SER A 233 -13.88 10.27 10.73
N MET A 234 -14.24 9.09 11.20
CA MET A 234 -15.52 8.80 11.83
C MET A 234 -15.44 9.10 13.33
N GLY A 235 -16.61 9.36 13.94
CA GLY A 235 -16.71 9.51 15.38
C GLY A 235 -16.39 10.91 15.94
N ASN A 236 -16.16 11.93 15.10
CA ASN A 236 -16.00 13.31 15.60
C ASN A 236 -17.23 13.80 16.39
N ASN A 237 -18.44 13.53 15.89
CA ASN A 237 -19.68 13.86 16.59
C ASN A 237 -19.81 13.02 17.87
N THR A 238 -19.49 11.73 17.80
CA THR A 238 -19.49 10.83 18.96
C THR A 238 -18.52 11.32 20.04
N LYS A 239 -17.33 11.80 19.66
CA LYS A 239 -16.33 12.38 20.57
C LYS A 239 -16.87 13.62 21.29
N ARG A 240 -17.61 14.47 20.56
CA ARG A 240 -18.26 15.66 21.15
C ARG A 240 -19.35 15.26 22.15
N ILE A 241 -20.18 14.27 21.82
CA ILE A 241 -21.22 13.75 22.74
C ILE A 241 -20.55 13.16 23.98
N ILE A 242 -19.53 12.31 23.83
CA ILE A 242 -18.79 11.69 24.94
C ILE A 242 -18.16 12.76 25.84
N LYS A 243 -17.55 13.80 25.26
CA LYS A 243 -17.00 14.93 26.03
C LYS A 243 -18.10 15.65 26.82
N GLY A 244 -19.26 15.88 26.22
CA GLY A 244 -20.42 16.47 26.88
C GLY A 244 -20.95 15.61 28.03
N SER A 245 -21.18 14.32 27.77
CA SER A 245 -21.67 13.35 28.76
C SER A 245 -20.68 13.15 29.92
N ALA A 246 -19.38 13.04 29.65
CA ALA A 246 -18.37 12.93 30.70
C ALA A 246 -18.35 14.19 31.58
N THR A 247 -18.42 15.38 30.96
CA THR A 247 -18.50 16.65 31.71
C THR A 247 -19.77 16.71 32.55
N GLY A 248 -20.91 16.29 32.01
CA GLY A 248 -22.18 16.27 32.73
C GLY A 248 -22.17 15.32 33.93
N LEU A 249 -21.63 14.10 33.77
CA LEU A 249 -21.50 13.12 34.86
C LEU A 249 -20.57 13.62 35.96
N VAL A 250 -19.42 14.19 35.60
CA VAL A 250 -18.50 14.78 36.58
C VAL A 250 -19.15 15.96 37.30
N MET A 251 -19.86 16.83 36.58
CA MET A 251 -20.58 17.95 37.22
C MET A 251 -21.66 17.46 38.18
N LEU A 252 -22.38 16.38 37.85
CA LEU A 252 -23.37 15.79 38.76
C LEU A 252 -22.71 15.34 40.06
N PHE A 253 -21.59 14.59 39.98
CA PHE A 253 -20.86 14.14 41.16
C PHE A 253 -20.28 15.30 41.98
N VAL A 254 -19.65 16.28 41.31
CA VAL A 254 -19.08 17.46 41.95
C VAL A 254 -20.16 18.29 42.65
N THR A 255 -21.28 18.55 41.98
CA THR A 255 -22.39 19.31 42.58
C THR A 255 -22.98 18.57 43.77
N SER A 256 -23.18 17.24 43.68
CA SER A 256 -23.62 16.44 44.84
C SER A 256 -22.62 16.49 45.99
N ALA A 257 -21.31 16.38 45.72
CA ALA A 257 -20.27 16.46 46.74
C ALA A 257 -20.22 17.85 47.41
N VAL A 258 -20.41 18.93 46.64
CA VAL A 258 -20.46 20.30 47.17
C VAL A 258 -21.70 20.49 48.06
N ILE A 259 -22.86 19.94 47.67
CA ILE A 259 -24.08 20.00 48.49
C ILE A 259 -23.85 19.26 49.82
N LEU A 260 -23.31 18.02 49.77
CA LEU A 260 -23.01 17.25 50.98
C LEU A 260 -21.97 17.93 51.88
N ALA A 261 -20.93 18.54 51.29
CA ALA A 261 -19.92 19.28 52.04
C ALA A 261 -20.53 20.52 52.73
N ARG A 262 -21.46 21.20 52.06
CA ARG A 262 -22.19 22.34 52.63
C ARG A 262 -23.09 21.92 53.78
N ASP A 263 -23.81 20.81 53.63
CA ASP A 263 -24.70 20.29 54.67
C ASP A 263 -23.93 19.87 55.94
N TYR A 264 -22.69 19.38 55.79
CA TYR A 264 -21.87 18.92 56.91
C TYR A 264 -21.01 20.01 57.58
N LEU A 265 -20.46 20.94 56.81
CA LEU A 265 -19.51 21.95 57.30
C LEU A 265 -20.17 23.30 57.68
N GLY A 266 -21.47 23.47 57.41
CA GLY A 266 -22.20 24.71 57.70
C GLY A 266 -21.89 25.84 56.71
N GLU A 267 -22.25 27.09 57.05
CA GLU A 267 -22.02 28.26 56.18
C GLU A 267 -20.53 28.59 55.98
N ILE A 268 -20.26 29.42 54.96
CA ILE A 268 -18.96 29.71 54.32
C ILE A 268 -17.83 29.96 55.34
N THR A 269 -17.18 28.87 55.75
CA THR A 269 -16.02 28.86 56.65
C THR A 269 -14.74 28.55 55.86
N ALA A 270 -13.57 28.87 56.42
CA ALA A 270 -12.28 28.60 55.78
C ALA A 270 -12.09 27.10 55.44
N SER A 271 -12.63 26.20 56.29
CA SER A 271 -12.67 24.76 56.07
C SER A 271 -13.50 24.38 54.83
N PHE A 272 -14.67 25.00 54.64
CA PHE A 272 -15.51 24.79 53.46
C PHE A 272 -14.80 25.21 52.17
N ILE A 273 -14.11 26.36 52.17
CA ILE A 273 -13.34 26.83 50.99
C ILE A 273 -12.23 25.84 50.62
N LEU A 274 -11.50 25.32 51.62
CA LEU A 274 -10.44 24.35 51.38
C LEU A 274 -10.98 23.06 50.74
N VAL A 275 -12.08 22.52 51.28
CA VAL A 275 -12.73 21.32 50.73
C VAL A 275 -13.27 21.58 49.32
N LEU A 276 -13.87 22.74 49.08
CA LEU A 276 -14.35 23.14 47.76
C LEU A 276 -13.21 23.18 46.73
N SER A 277 -12.06 23.76 47.09
CA SER A 277 -10.88 23.78 46.22
C SER A 277 -10.39 22.36 45.86
N VAL A 278 -10.36 21.44 46.84
CA VAL A 278 -9.99 20.03 46.59
C VAL A 278 -10.97 19.35 45.65
N ILE A 279 -12.29 19.53 45.85
CA ILE A 279 -13.32 18.98 44.96
C ILE A 279 -13.15 19.50 43.53
N TYR A 280 -12.89 20.80 43.36
CA TYR A 280 -12.66 21.39 42.05
C TYR A 280 -11.35 20.95 41.40
N ALA A 281 -10.30 20.67 42.18
CA ALA A 281 -9.07 20.08 41.65
C ALA A 281 -9.30 18.64 41.17
N LEU A 282 -10.01 17.83 41.96
CA LEU A 282 -10.38 16.45 41.61
C LEU A 282 -11.25 16.40 40.35
N ARG A 283 -12.19 17.35 40.18
CA ARG A 283 -13.01 17.50 38.97
C ARG A 283 -12.19 17.44 37.70
N GLU A 284 -11.05 18.15 37.65
CA GLU A 284 -10.28 18.25 36.41
C GLU A 284 -9.60 16.93 36.05
N VAL A 285 -9.03 16.22 37.03
CA VAL A 285 -8.42 14.90 36.83
C VAL A 285 -9.47 13.86 36.41
N PHE A 286 -10.59 13.76 37.15
CA PHE A 286 -11.65 12.79 36.86
C PHE A 286 -12.32 13.02 35.50
N LYS A 287 -12.45 14.27 35.06
CA LYS A 287 -13.05 14.61 33.76
C LYS A 287 -12.26 14.04 32.60
N ASP A 288 -10.94 14.13 32.64
CA ASP A 288 -10.09 13.61 31.56
C ASP A 288 -10.03 12.07 31.60
N ASP A 289 -9.89 11.48 32.78
CA ASP A 289 -9.88 10.01 32.94
C ASP A 289 -11.21 9.38 32.50
N LEU A 290 -12.35 9.91 32.96
CA LEU A 290 -13.67 9.41 32.59
C LEU A 290 -13.92 9.53 31.09
N ARG A 291 -13.52 10.67 30.50
CA ARG A 291 -13.63 10.90 29.06
C ARG A 291 -12.84 9.85 28.27
N ASP A 292 -11.61 9.55 28.68
CA ASP A 292 -10.74 8.61 27.98
C ASP A 292 -11.18 7.16 28.17
N ILE A 293 -11.71 6.81 29.34
CA ILE A 293 -12.34 5.50 29.59
C ILE A 293 -13.58 5.33 28.70
N MET A 294 -14.49 6.31 28.71
CA MET A 294 -15.70 6.29 27.88
C MET A 294 -15.36 6.24 26.38
N TRP A 295 -14.36 7.01 25.95
CA TRP A 295 -13.90 6.99 24.56
C TRP A 295 -13.39 5.61 24.15
N ARG A 296 -12.47 5.02 24.93
CA ARG A 296 -11.93 3.68 24.67
C ARG A 296 -13.01 2.61 24.62
N TRP A 297 -13.98 2.65 25.55
CA TRP A 297 -15.07 1.68 25.58
C TRP A 297 -15.99 1.80 24.36
N ILE A 298 -16.33 3.03 23.95
CA ILE A 298 -17.25 3.27 22.83
C ILE A 298 -16.57 3.04 21.47
N GLN A 299 -15.26 3.25 21.36
CA GLN A 299 -14.52 3.11 20.10
C GLN A 299 -14.14 1.68 19.73
N ARG A 300 -13.99 0.77 20.70
CA ARG A 300 -13.57 -0.61 20.45
C ARG A 300 -14.47 -1.28 19.40
N GLY A 301 -13.85 -1.77 18.31
CA GLY A 301 -14.54 -2.47 17.22
C GLY A 301 -15.43 -1.59 16.33
N LYS A 302 -15.44 -0.26 16.53
CA LYS A 302 -16.19 0.68 15.67
C LYS A 302 -15.34 1.21 14.53
N PRO A 303 -15.97 1.52 13.38
CA PRO A 303 -15.24 2.03 12.24
C PRO A 303 -14.66 3.40 12.54
N LYS A 304 -13.34 3.55 12.34
CA LYS A 304 -12.60 4.78 12.63
C LYS A 304 -12.50 5.68 11.41
N TRP A 305 -12.46 5.11 10.21
CA TRP A 305 -12.40 5.88 8.97
C TRP A 305 -13.38 5.39 7.93
N ARG A 306 -13.87 6.33 7.13
CA ARG A 306 -14.61 6.06 5.90
C ARG A 306 -13.94 6.76 4.74
N ARG A 307 -13.71 6.00 3.69
CA ARG A 307 -13.11 6.44 2.43
C ARG A 307 -14.15 6.34 1.33
N ARG A 308 -14.27 7.39 0.52
CA ARG A 308 -15.08 7.38 -0.71
C ARG A 308 -14.16 7.34 -1.92
N PHE A 309 -14.47 6.46 -2.86
CA PHE A 309 -13.77 6.32 -4.12
C PHE A 309 -14.53 7.05 -5.23
N ILE A 310 -13.82 7.94 -5.90
CA ILE A 310 -14.33 8.80 -6.95
C ILE A 310 -13.53 8.50 -8.23
N ASP A 311 -14.23 8.31 -9.33
CA ASP A 311 -13.59 8.15 -10.64
C ASP A 311 -12.90 9.46 -11.05
N ALA A 312 -11.64 9.38 -11.48
CA ALA A 312 -10.85 10.53 -11.86
C ALA A 312 -11.40 11.26 -13.09
N THR A 313 -12.06 10.53 -14.01
CA THR A 313 -12.59 11.02 -15.29
C THR A 313 -14.03 11.49 -15.15
N THR A 314 -14.91 10.65 -14.59
CA THR A 314 -16.35 10.98 -14.51
C THR A 314 -16.72 11.79 -13.27
N LYS A 315 -15.83 11.87 -12.27
CA LYS A 315 -16.06 12.51 -10.96
C LYS A 315 -17.21 11.91 -10.16
N LYS A 316 -17.75 10.75 -10.58
CA LYS A 316 -18.82 10.04 -9.86
C LYS A 316 -18.24 9.18 -8.74
N GLU A 317 -19.01 9.01 -7.68
CA GLU A 317 -18.69 8.07 -6.60
C GLU A 317 -18.95 6.63 -7.08
N VAL A 318 -17.89 5.83 -7.08
CA VAL A 318 -17.88 4.44 -7.58
C VAL A 318 -17.73 3.41 -6.46
N GLY A 319 -17.51 3.85 -5.22
CA GLY A 319 -17.47 2.96 -4.07
C GLY A 319 -17.12 3.64 -2.77
N LYS A 320 -17.20 2.88 -1.69
CA LYS A 320 -16.87 3.31 -0.34
C LYS A 320 -16.10 2.19 0.36
N LYS A 321 -15.27 2.58 1.32
CA LYS A 321 -14.53 1.67 2.19
C LYS A 321 -14.63 2.16 3.61
N ILE A 322 -14.87 1.23 4.53
CA ILE A 322 -14.91 1.47 5.96
C ILE A 322 -13.71 0.74 6.56
N GLU A 323 -13.01 1.39 7.48
CA GLU A 323 -11.73 0.92 7.99
C GLU A 323 -11.70 0.98 9.52
N TRP A 324 -11.12 -0.06 10.09
CA TRP A 324 -10.87 -0.26 11.51
C TRP A 324 -9.39 -0.55 11.71
N LEU A 325 -8.85 -0.09 12.83
CA LEU A 325 -7.49 -0.42 13.24
C LEU A 325 -7.48 -0.48 14.76
N ASP A 326 -7.28 -1.65 15.33
CA ASP A 326 -7.28 -1.86 16.77
C ASP A 326 -6.04 -2.64 17.18
N TYR A 327 -5.48 -2.29 18.35
CA TYR A 327 -4.50 -3.15 19.03
C TYR A 327 -5.23 -4.26 19.78
N SER A 328 -4.76 -5.49 19.61
CA SER A 328 -5.31 -6.70 20.23
C SER A 328 -4.19 -7.58 20.75
N THR A 329 -4.50 -8.44 21.72
CA THR A 329 -3.59 -9.49 22.16
C THR A 329 -3.93 -10.81 21.49
N PHE A 330 -2.97 -11.74 21.49
CA PHE A 330 -3.15 -13.07 20.88
C PHE A 330 -4.38 -13.81 21.42
N GLU A 331 -4.70 -13.65 22.70
CA GLU A 331 -5.81 -14.31 23.39
C GLU A 331 -7.17 -13.84 22.90
N GLN A 332 -7.28 -12.59 22.45
CA GLN A 332 -8.53 -11.98 21.99
C GLN A 332 -8.86 -12.34 20.52
N LEU A 333 -7.93 -13.00 19.82
CA LEU A 333 -8.11 -13.34 18.41
C LEU A 333 -9.06 -14.54 18.19
N PRO A 334 -9.71 -14.64 17.01
CA PRO A 334 -10.50 -15.81 16.64
C PRO A 334 -9.67 -17.10 16.61
N ASP A 335 -10.27 -18.23 16.98
CA ASP A 335 -9.59 -19.52 17.07
C ASP A 335 -8.96 -19.97 15.76
N ARG A 336 -9.60 -19.67 14.62
CA ARG A 336 -9.02 -19.94 13.30
C ARG A 336 -7.69 -19.20 13.12
N ILE A 337 -7.61 -17.91 13.46
CA ILE A 337 -6.37 -17.13 13.35
C ILE A 337 -5.29 -17.66 14.30
N LYS A 338 -5.65 -18.02 15.53
CA LYS A 338 -4.75 -18.66 16.50
C LYS A 338 -4.18 -19.98 15.96
N SER A 339 -5.04 -20.80 15.34
CA SER A 339 -4.64 -22.10 14.75
C SER A 339 -3.65 -21.92 13.59
N ILE A 340 -3.84 -20.89 12.75
CA ILE A 340 -2.96 -20.60 11.60
C ILE A 340 -1.59 -20.08 12.08
N ARG A 341 -1.57 -19.24 13.11
CA ARG A 341 -0.33 -18.69 13.67
C ARG A 341 0.58 -19.80 14.21
N LYS A 342 0.01 -20.89 14.76
CA LYS A 342 0.66 -22.04 15.44
C LYS A 342 1.72 -21.59 16.47
N LYS A 343 1.51 -21.86 17.76
CA LYS A 343 2.46 -21.49 18.83
C LYS A 343 3.70 -22.39 18.80
N ARG A 344 4.67 -22.08 17.92
CA ARG A 344 5.94 -22.83 17.80
C ARG A 344 7.01 -22.42 18.81
N SER A 345 6.91 -21.25 19.45
CA SER A 345 7.85 -20.80 20.48
C SER A 345 7.13 -20.40 21.76
N VAL A 346 7.55 -20.98 22.89
CA VAL A 346 6.89 -20.92 24.19
C VAL A 346 6.97 -19.54 24.88
N GLN A 347 7.82 -18.61 24.42
CA GLN A 347 8.25 -17.46 25.24
C GLN A 347 8.07 -16.05 24.64
N ARG A 348 7.36 -15.88 23.52
CA ARG A 348 7.15 -14.54 22.96
C ARG A 348 5.68 -14.16 23.04
N GLU A 349 5.35 -13.31 23.99
CA GLU A 349 4.15 -12.51 23.91
C GLU A 349 4.22 -11.63 22.65
N GLU A 350 3.10 -11.53 21.92
CA GLU A 350 3.00 -10.76 20.69
C GLU A 350 1.86 -9.74 20.82
N GLU A 351 2.14 -8.50 20.43
CA GLU A 351 1.12 -7.49 20.23
C GLU A 351 0.61 -7.58 18.80
N VAL A 352 -0.71 -7.59 18.63
CA VAL A 352 -1.34 -7.83 17.33
C VAL A 352 -2.04 -6.57 16.87
N LEU A 353 -1.53 -5.98 15.81
CA LEU A 353 -2.19 -4.89 15.12
C LEU A 353 -3.20 -5.47 14.13
N HIS A 354 -4.48 -5.25 14.40
CA HIS A 354 -5.59 -5.75 13.58
C HIS A 354 -6.17 -4.63 12.74
N TYR A 355 -5.88 -4.65 11.44
CA TYR A 355 -6.50 -3.78 10.45
C TYR A 355 -7.64 -4.53 9.77
N ARG A 356 -8.86 -4.00 9.88
CA ARG A 356 -10.03 -4.54 9.19
C ARG A 356 -10.57 -3.53 8.20
N SER A 357 -11.05 -4.01 7.07
CA SER A 357 -11.75 -3.17 6.12
C SER A 357 -12.91 -3.85 5.42
N HIS A 358 -13.97 -3.07 5.21
CA HIS A 358 -15.14 -3.45 4.45
C HIS A 358 -15.24 -2.54 3.24
N THR A 359 -15.13 -3.09 2.05
CA THR A 359 -15.21 -2.33 0.80
C THR A 359 -16.49 -2.67 0.07
N GLU A 360 -17.18 -1.65 -0.44
CA GLU A 360 -18.34 -1.80 -1.31
C GLU A 360 -18.14 -0.95 -2.58
N MET A 361 -18.18 -1.59 -3.74
CA MET A 361 -18.02 -0.96 -5.05
C MET A 361 -19.28 -1.07 -5.90
N ALA A 362 -19.60 0.01 -6.60
CA ALA A 362 -20.70 0.07 -7.56
C ALA A 362 -20.16 -0.21 -8.97
N THR A 363 -20.03 -1.49 -9.33
CA THR A 363 -19.53 -1.93 -10.65
C THR A 363 -20.33 -1.34 -11.82
N SER A 364 -21.63 -1.08 -11.64
CA SER A 364 -22.47 -0.40 -12.65
C SER A 364 -22.05 1.03 -12.98
N ARG A 365 -21.24 1.66 -12.12
CA ARG A 365 -20.69 3.01 -12.33
C ARG A 365 -19.24 2.99 -12.83
N PHE A 366 -18.66 1.81 -13.06
CA PHE A 366 -17.31 1.70 -13.57
C PHE A 366 -17.25 2.18 -15.02
N THR A 367 -16.05 2.60 -15.43
CA THR A 367 -15.80 2.88 -16.84
C THR A 367 -15.95 1.59 -17.66
N SER A 368 -16.56 1.69 -18.85
CA SER A 368 -16.85 0.53 -19.68
C SER A 368 -15.60 -0.29 -20.02
N GLY A 369 -15.66 -1.62 -19.82
CA GLY A 369 -14.53 -2.53 -19.96
C GLY A 369 -13.76 -2.85 -18.68
N TYR A 370 -14.23 -2.37 -17.52
CA TYR A 370 -13.71 -2.75 -16.21
C TYR A 370 -14.81 -3.33 -15.34
N GLU A 371 -14.51 -4.48 -14.76
CA GLU A 371 -15.38 -5.15 -13.79
C GLU A 371 -14.69 -5.32 -12.43
N GLN A 372 -13.38 -5.13 -12.39
CA GLN A 372 -12.54 -5.41 -11.23
C GLN A 372 -11.74 -4.19 -10.79
N THR A 373 -11.34 -4.19 -9.53
CA THR A 373 -10.42 -3.19 -8.98
C THR A 373 -9.31 -3.86 -8.21
N ARG A 374 -8.10 -3.34 -8.36
CA ARG A 374 -6.93 -3.76 -7.59
C ARG A 374 -6.67 -2.73 -6.51
N GLU A 375 -6.49 -3.20 -5.29
CA GLU A 375 -6.01 -2.38 -4.18
C GLU A 375 -4.57 -2.75 -3.84
N ILE A 376 -3.80 -1.71 -3.55
CA ILE A 376 -2.44 -1.79 -3.01
C ILE A 376 -2.49 -1.10 -1.65
N LEU A 377 -2.35 -1.89 -0.58
CA LEU A 377 -2.21 -1.47 0.80
C LEU A 377 -0.72 -1.50 1.17
N ASN A 378 -0.18 -0.32 1.44
CA ASN A 378 1.20 -0.13 1.84
C ASN A 378 1.28 0.11 3.34
N ILE A 379 2.07 -0.71 4.04
CA ILE A 379 2.35 -0.60 5.46
C ILE A 379 3.83 -0.24 5.61
N ASN A 380 4.10 1.00 6.00
CA ASN A 380 5.45 1.47 6.30
C ASN A 380 5.85 1.01 7.70
N VAL A 381 6.88 0.17 7.79
CA VAL A 381 7.35 -0.36 9.08
C VAL A 381 8.31 0.59 9.80
N ARG A 382 8.48 1.85 9.36
CA ARG A 382 9.34 2.85 10.01
C ARG A 382 9.03 3.04 11.49
N ALA A 383 7.74 3.01 11.84
CA ALA A 383 7.31 3.10 13.24
C ALA A 383 7.88 1.95 14.07
N LEU A 384 7.98 0.75 13.50
CA LEU A 384 8.57 -0.44 14.14
C LEU A 384 10.10 -0.38 14.15
N THR A 385 10.73 0.03 13.05
CA THR A 385 12.20 0.06 12.98
C THR A 385 12.83 1.11 13.90
N ARG A 386 12.09 2.18 14.24
CA ARG A 386 12.51 3.16 15.25
C ARG A 386 12.61 2.58 16.66
N LEU A 387 11.83 1.54 16.96
CA LEU A 387 11.82 0.86 18.24
C LEU A 387 12.90 -0.23 18.38
N MET A 388 13.61 -0.53 17.29
CA MET A 388 14.68 -1.54 17.29
C MET A 388 15.96 -0.99 17.90
N ASP A 389 16.63 -1.84 18.68
CA ASP A 389 17.96 -1.55 19.24
C ASP A 389 18.96 -1.20 18.13
N LYS A 390 19.84 -0.23 18.43
CA LYS A 390 20.91 0.16 17.51
C LYS A 390 22.10 -0.82 17.53
N SER A 391 22.14 -1.74 18.49
CA SER A 391 23.31 -2.59 18.73
C SER A 391 23.37 -3.74 17.74
N ASN A 392 24.49 -3.85 17.04
CA ASN A 392 24.83 -5.07 16.30
C ASN A 392 25.53 -6.05 17.25
N ASN A 393 25.13 -7.31 17.20
CA ASN A 393 25.81 -8.36 17.95
C ASN A 393 27.11 -8.69 17.22
N ARG A 394 28.19 -8.87 17.97
CA ARG A 394 29.48 -9.29 17.43
C ARG A 394 29.61 -10.79 17.67
N ILE A 395 29.80 -11.55 16.60
CA ILE A 395 30.16 -12.96 16.71
C ILE A 395 31.62 -13.10 16.28
N TYR A 396 32.36 -13.89 17.03
CA TYR A 396 33.74 -14.24 16.73
C TYR A 396 33.74 -15.68 16.23
N LYS A 397 34.30 -15.90 15.04
CA LYS A 397 34.45 -17.22 14.43
C LYS A 397 35.93 -17.50 14.22
N LEU A 398 36.35 -18.75 14.38
CA LEU A 398 37.68 -19.19 14.02
C LEU A 398 37.64 -19.70 12.57
N GLN A 399 38.35 -19.05 11.66
CA GLN A 399 38.56 -19.51 10.28
C GLN A 399 40.06 -19.62 10.05
N GLU A 400 40.53 -20.81 9.66
CA GLU A 400 41.95 -21.06 9.33
C GLU A 400 42.95 -20.57 10.40
N GLY A 401 42.62 -20.77 11.68
CA GLY A 401 43.47 -20.36 12.81
C GLY A 401 43.44 -18.85 13.13
N GLN A 402 42.69 -18.04 12.39
CA GLN A 402 42.47 -16.62 12.68
C GLN A 402 41.06 -16.37 13.25
N VAL A 403 40.97 -15.47 14.23
CA VAL A 403 39.69 -15.04 14.79
C VAL A 403 39.11 -13.94 13.91
N VAL A 404 38.06 -14.27 13.17
CA VAL A 404 37.30 -13.33 12.35
C VAL A 404 36.15 -12.77 13.18
N LYS A 405 36.06 -11.44 13.22
CA LYS A 405 34.97 -10.70 13.89
C LYS A 405 33.90 -10.35 12.87
N GLU A 406 32.71 -10.90 13.02
CA GLU A 406 31.55 -10.57 12.19
C GLU A 406 30.53 -9.73 13.00
N SER A 407 30.06 -8.65 12.38
CA SER A 407 28.97 -7.81 12.91
C SER A 407 27.66 -8.31 12.35
N LEU A 408 26.79 -8.84 13.22
CA LEU A 408 25.47 -9.33 12.85
C LEU A 408 24.40 -8.33 13.28
N GLU A 409 23.65 -7.87 12.29
CA GLU A 409 22.46 -7.05 12.52
C GLU A 409 21.37 -7.92 13.16
N LYS A 410 20.76 -7.41 14.25
CA LYS A 410 19.62 -8.05 14.89
C LYS A 410 18.45 -8.08 13.91
N ARG A 411 17.92 -9.27 13.64
CA ARG A 411 16.75 -9.49 12.79
C ARG A 411 15.53 -9.76 13.65
N HIS A 412 14.43 -9.10 13.33
CA HIS A 412 13.14 -9.31 13.94
C HIS A 412 12.23 -10.04 12.94
N LEU A 413 11.33 -10.87 13.47
CA LEU A 413 10.37 -11.63 12.69
C LEU A 413 8.97 -11.11 13.01
N LEU A 414 8.24 -10.68 11.98
CA LEU A 414 6.81 -10.41 12.08
C LEU A 414 6.06 -11.54 11.37
N ASN A 415 4.88 -11.87 11.89
CA ASN A 415 3.94 -12.71 11.14
C ASN A 415 2.82 -11.81 10.61
N LEU A 416 2.42 -12.04 9.38
CA LEU A 416 1.28 -11.41 8.76
C LEU A 416 0.27 -12.49 8.41
N ILE A 417 -0.95 -12.36 8.91
CA ILE A 417 -2.07 -13.22 8.49
C ILE A 417 -3.09 -12.31 7.83
N VAL A 418 -3.52 -12.66 6.62
CA VAL A 418 -4.57 -11.94 5.90
C VAL A 418 -5.73 -12.88 5.66
N ARG A 419 -6.93 -12.41 5.98
CA ARG A 419 -8.20 -13.08 5.67
C ARG A 419 -8.93 -12.25 4.63
N GLU A 420 -9.30 -12.91 3.53
CA GLU A 420 -10.09 -12.37 2.45
C GLU A 420 -11.45 -13.06 2.47
N SER A 421 -12.55 -12.30 2.58
CA SER A 421 -13.90 -12.84 2.52
C SER A 421 -14.70 -12.08 1.47
N ASN A 422 -15.00 -12.79 0.37
CA ASN A 422 -15.97 -12.36 -0.62
C ASN A 422 -17.36 -12.73 -0.12
N GLN A 423 -18.35 -11.84 -0.28
CA GLN A 423 -19.73 -12.20 0.06
C GLN A 423 -20.22 -13.33 -0.85
N GLY A 424 -20.38 -14.53 -0.28
CA GLY A 424 -20.85 -15.73 -0.98
C GLY A 424 -19.83 -16.86 -1.09
N GLU A 425 -18.56 -16.63 -0.73
CA GLU A 425 -17.50 -17.65 -0.75
C GLU A 425 -16.92 -17.88 0.64
N GLU A 426 -16.27 -19.03 0.85
CA GLU A 426 -15.52 -19.29 2.07
C GLU A 426 -14.35 -18.31 2.21
N ALA A 427 -14.07 -17.91 3.45
CA ALA A 427 -12.97 -17.00 3.73
C ALA A 427 -11.63 -17.69 3.45
N VAL A 428 -10.80 -17.05 2.60
CA VAL A 428 -9.46 -17.52 2.27
C VAL A 428 -8.46 -16.88 3.22
N TYR A 429 -7.52 -17.69 3.70
CA TYR A 429 -6.48 -17.25 4.63
C TYR A 429 -5.10 -17.37 3.99
N TYR A 430 -4.26 -16.38 4.25
CA TYR A 430 -2.89 -16.36 3.79
C TYR A 430 -1.97 -15.98 4.94
N ARG A 431 -0.76 -16.55 4.96
CA ARG A 431 0.24 -16.28 5.98
C ARG A 431 1.58 -15.92 5.34
N TRP A 432 2.22 -14.88 5.87
CA TRP A 432 3.59 -14.52 5.53
C TRP A 432 4.43 -14.34 6.79
N LYS A 433 5.71 -14.66 6.65
CA LYS A 433 6.76 -14.35 7.62
C LYS A 433 7.61 -13.25 7.03
N ILE A 434 7.72 -12.16 7.77
CA ILE A 434 8.43 -10.95 7.34
C ILE A 434 9.67 -10.83 8.21
N VAL A 435 10.84 -10.88 7.59
CA VAL A 435 12.13 -10.67 8.26
C VAL A 435 12.55 -9.22 8.04
N LEU A 436 12.79 -8.50 9.12
CA LEU A 436 13.20 -7.11 9.06
C LEU A 436 14.40 -6.87 9.98
N ASN A 437 15.23 -5.92 9.58
CA ASN A 437 16.22 -5.29 10.44
C ASN A 437 15.83 -3.80 10.62
N ARG A 438 16.68 -3.03 11.28
CA ARG A 438 16.43 -1.61 11.54
C ARG A 438 16.42 -0.73 10.28
N SER A 439 17.05 -1.17 9.18
CA SER A 439 17.22 -0.38 7.95
C SER A 439 16.24 -0.77 6.83
N LYS A 440 15.82 -2.04 6.77
CA LYS A 440 15.04 -2.61 5.68
C LYS A 440 14.29 -3.90 6.05
N ILE A 441 13.27 -4.19 5.27
CA ILE A 441 12.71 -5.52 5.09
C ILE A 441 13.74 -6.34 4.32
N VAL A 442 14.20 -7.40 4.97
CA VAL A 442 15.23 -8.32 4.48
C VAL A 442 14.62 -9.37 3.59
N ASP A 443 13.51 -9.97 4.03
CA ASP A 443 12.89 -11.11 3.35
C ASP A 443 11.38 -11.21 3.67
N ILE A 444 10.61 -11.76 2.74
CA ILE A 444 9.17 -12.01 2.85
C ILE A 444 8.89 -13.42 2.33
N GLU A 445 8.50 -14.32 3.23
CA GLU A 445 8.29 -15.73 2.93
C GLU A 445 6.80 -16.07 3.10
N GLN A 446 6.15 -16.60 2.05
CA GLN A 446 4.79 -17.11 2.14
C GLN A 446 4.77 -18.49 2.79
N ILE A 447 3.94 -18.67 3.82
CA ILE A 447 3.82 -19.93 4.56
C ILE A 447 2.46 -20.56 4.20
N PRO A 448 2.42 -21.85 3.80
CA PRO A 448 1.17 -22.55 3.56
C PRO A 448 0.34 -22.64 4.85
N VAL A 449 -0.97 -22.40 4.73
CA VAL A 449 -1.91 -22.30 5.85
C VAL A 449 -2.57 -23.63 6.15
#